data_AF-A0ABC8VJ38-F1
#
_entry.id   AF-A0ABC8VJ38-F1
#
_cell.length_a   1.000
_cell.length_b   1.000
_cell.length_c   1.000
_cell.angle_alpha   90.00
_cell.angle_beta   90.00
_cell.angle_gamma   90.00
#
_symmetry.space_group_name_H-M   'P 1'
#
loop_
_entity.id
_entity.type
_entity.pdbx_description
1 polymer ?
#
loop_
_entity_poly.entity_id
_entity_poly.type
_entity_poly.pdbx_seq_one_letter_code
_entity_poly.pdbx_strand_id
1 'polypeptide(L)'
;MAAPMARVLAAGSSALRRRFASSARHDDAKEAVKWERITYAGIAVCTVLAIYNLSKGHQHFPDPPPYPYMHIRNKDFPWGPDGLFERKKNHSNGHH
;
A
#
# COMPACT_ATOMS: atom_id res chain seq x y z
N MET A 1 -42.19 33.72 -61.97
CA MET A 1 -42.57 32.42 -61.38
C MET A 1 -41.37 31.89 -60.62
N ALA A 2 -41.46 31.80 -59.29
CA ALA A 2 -40.40 31.31 -58.41
C ALA A 2 -40.54 29.80 -58.23
N ALA A 3 -39.42 29.08 -58.20
CA ALA A 3 -39.34 27.68 -57.78
C ALA A 3 -38.26 27.55 -56.68
N PRO A 4 -38.52 26.85 -55.57
CA PRO A 4 -37.64 26.88 -54.41
C PRO A 4 -36.53 25.82 -54.44
N MET A 5 -35.37 26.29 -53.99
CA MET A 5 -34.19 25.65 -53.41
C MET A 5 -34.33 24.18 -52.96
N ALA A 6 -33.51 23.30 -53.53
CA ALA A 6 -33.10 22.05 -52.89
C ALA A 6 -31.58 21.99 -52.81
N ARG A 7 -31.05 22.10 -51.59
CA ARG A 7 -29.78 21.47 -51.24
C ARG A 7 -29.80 21.14 -49.75
N VAL A 8 -30.18 19.89 -49.46
CA VAL A 8 -29.92 19.26 -48.17
C VAL A 8 -28.40 19.16 -48.04
N LEU A 9 -27.82 20.06 -47.24
CA LEU A 9 -26.47 19.86 -46.72
C LEU A 9 -26.61 19.07 -45.43
N ALA A 10 -26.31 17.77 -45.51
CA ALA A 10 -25.97 16.96 -44.36
C ALA A 10 -24.68 17.52 -43.75
N ALA A 11 -24.81 18.48 -42.84
CA ALA A 11 -23.70 18.97 -42.05
C ALA A 11 -23.55 18.04 -40.83
N GLY A 12 -22.53 17.18 -40.95
CA GLY A 12 -21.75 16.54 -39.89
C GLY A 12 -22.45 16.24 -38.58
N SER A 13 -22.52 14.95 -38.25
CA SER A 13 -22.65 14.42 -36.91
C SER A 13 -22.13 15.44 -35.89
N SER A 14 -22.97 15.80 -34.92
CA SER A 14 -22.51 16.27 -33.62
C SER A 14 -21.63 15.15 -33.06
N ALA A 15 -20.39 15.09 -33.55
CA ALA A 15 -19.30 14.35 -32.97
C ALA A 15 -19.19 15.00 -31.61
N LEU A 16 -19.86 14.36 -30.65
CA LEU A 16 -19.59 14.41 -29.23
C LEU A 16 -18.15 14.85 -29.12
N ARG A 17 -17.96 16.13 -28.79
CA ARG A 17 -16.65 16.72 -28.62
C ARG A 17 -16.11 15.98 -27.41
N ARG A 18 -15.53 14.80 -27.65
CA ARG A 18 -14.70 14.07 -26.71
C ARG A 18 -13.54 15.02 -26.51
N ARG A 19 -13.74 15.96 -25.59
CA ARG A 19 -12.67 16.72 -24.97
C ARG A 19 -11.92 15.65 -24.20
N PHE A 20 -11.05 14.90 -24.90
CA PHE A 20 -9.90 14.32 -24.24
C PHE A 20 -9.30 15.50 -23.47
N ALA A 21 -9.35 15.41 -22.14
CA ALA A 21 -8.82 16.44 -21.27
C ALA A 21 -7.30 16.48 -21.49
N SER A 22 -6.88 17.13 -22.56
CA SER A 22 -5.49 17.45 -22.86
C SER A 22 -5.25 18.85 -22.33
N SER A 23 -5.06 18.96 -21.01
CA SER A 23 -4.40 20.13 -20.42
C SER A 23 -2.98 20.17 -21.00
N ALA A 24 -2.77 21.10 -21.93
CA ALA A 24 -1.63 21.15 -22.81
C ALA A 24 -0.29 21.23 -22.05
N ARG A 25 0.43 20.10 -21.96
CA ARG A 25 1.90 19.88 -21.86
C ARG A 25 2.71 20.60 -20.76
N HIS A 26 2.19 21.65 -20.13
CA HIS A 26 2.89 22.47 -19.16
C HIS A 26 2.40 22.21 -17.71
N ASP A 27 1.23 21.58 -17.56
CA ASP A 27 0.67 21.20 -16.26
C ASP A 27 1.16 19.82 -15.82
N ASP A 28 1.17 18.83 -16.72
CA ASP A 28 1.58 17.44 -16.42
C ASP A 28 2.99 17.36 -15.81
N ALA A 29 3.94 18.16 -16.30
CA ALA A 29 5.30 18.20 -15.77
C ALA A 29 5.36 18.80 -14.36
N LYS A 30 4.56 19.84 -14.08
CA LYS A 30 4.49 20.47 -12.75
C LYS A 30 3.79 19.56 -11.75
N GLU A 31 2.73 18.90 -12.19
CA GLU A 31 1.99 17.91 -11.42
C GLU A 31 2.87 16.69 -11.11
N ALA A 32 3.66 16.20 -12.06
CA ALA A 32 4.63 15.12 -11.83
C ALA A 32 5.69 15.52 -10.80
N VAL A 33 6.29 16.71 -10.92
CA VAL A 33 7.29 17.23 -9.95
C VAL A 33 6.66 17.42 -8.56
N LYS A 34 5.38 17.81 -8.49
CA LYS A 34 4.67 17.91 -7.20
C LYS A 34 4.56 16.54 -6.54
N TRP A 35 4.09 15.53 -7.27
CA TRP A 35 3.95 14.17 -6.74
C TRP A 35 5.30 13.56 -6.38
N GLU A 36 6.33 13.82 -7.17
CA GLU A 36 7.72 13.43 -6.86
C GLU A 36 8.17 13.99 -5.51
N ARG A 37 7.94 15.28 -5.25
CA ARG A 37 8.27 15.90 -3.95
C ARG A 37 7.47 15.30 -2.80
N ILE A 38 6.18 15.04 -3.00
CA ILE A 38 5.33 14.39 -2.00
C ILE A 38 5.86 12.99 -1.70
N THR A 39 6.25 12.22 -2.71
CA THR A 39 6.84 10.89 -2.53
C THR A 39 8.16 10.97 -1.77
N TYR A 40 9.07 11.89 -2.09
CA TYR A 40 10.30 12.07 -1.33
C TYR A 40 10.05 12.45 0.13
N ALA A 41 9.08 13.33 0.38
CA ALA A 41 8.66 13.65 1.75
C ALA A 41 8.10 12.41 2.47
N GLY A 42 7.26 11.62 1.79
CA GLY A 42 6.73 10.37 2.31
C GLY A 42 7.82 9.35 2.64
N ILE A 43 8.79 9.18 1.75
CA ILE A 43 9.96 8.31 1.97
C ILE A 43 10.72 8.77 3.20
N ALA A 44 11.09 10.06 3.27
CA ALA A 44 11.84 10.59 4.40
C ALA A 44 11.12 10.38 5.74
N VAL A 45 9.82 10.68 5.79
CA VAL A 45 9.00 10.49 7.01
C VAL A 45 8.92 9.01 7.38
N CYS A 46 8.62 8.12 6.42
CA CYS A 46 8.54 6.68 6.65
C CYS A 46 9.88 6.10 7.10
N THR A 47 11.00 6.54 6.53
CA THR A 47 12.34 6.11 6.94
C THR A 47 12.66 6.55 8.37
N VAL A 48 12.39 7.80 8.73
CA VAL A 48 12.58 8.29 10.11
C VAL A 48 11.70 7.53 11.09
N LEU A 49 10.44 7.29 10.75
CA LEU A 49 9.52 6.53 11.58
C LEU A 49 9.97 5.07 11.74
N ALA A 50 10.49 4.45 10.67
CA ALA A 50 11.04 3.10 10.73
C ALA A 50 12.26 3.04 11.66
N ILE A 51 13.20 3.97 11.53
CA ILE A 51 14.36 4.09 12.43
C ILE A 51 13.89 4.22 13.88
N TYR A 52 12.94 5.12 14.14
CA TYR A 52 12.41 5.32 15.49
C TYR A 52 11.77 4.05 16.07
N ASN A 53 10.93 3.34 15.31
CA ASN A 53 10.29 2.12 15.79
C ASN A 53 11.27 0.96 15.98
N LEU A 54 12.21 0.78 15.05
CA LEU A 54 13.21 -0.30 15.09
C LEU A 54 14.30 -0.05 16.15
N SER A 55 14.54 1.22 16.52
CA SER A 55 15.51 1.56 17.57
C SER A 55 15.07 1.11 18.98
N LYS A 56 13.78 0.85 19.18
CA LYS A 56 13.25 0.40 20.46
C LYS A 56 13.31 -1.13 20.56
N GLY A 57 13.79 -1.63 21.70
CA GLY A 57 13.66 -3.05 22.02
C GLY A 57 12.20 -3.45 22.23
N HIS A 58 11.82 -4.64 21.78
CA HIS A 58 10.49 -5.20 22.05
C HIS A 58 10.47 -5.85 23.43
N GLN A 59 9.56 -5.39 24.31
CA GLN A 59 9.38 -5.97 25.64
C GLN A 59 8.68 -7.33 25.49
N HIS A 60 9.40 -8.41 25.76
CA HIS A 60 8.78 -9.72 25.94
C HIS A 60 8.35 -9.84 27.39
N PHE A 61 7.05 -9.90 27.61
CA PHE A 61 6.50 -10.22 28.91
C PHE A 61 6.84 -11.68 29.27
N PRO A 62 6.92 -11.99 30.58
CA PRO A 62 7.02 -13.39 31.01
C PRO A 62 5.88 -14.20 30.41
N ASP A 63 6.15 -15.46 30.10
CA ASP A 63 5.13 -16.34 29.54
C ASP A 63 3.96 -16.45 30.52
N PRO A 64 2.72 -16.29 30.04
CA PRO A 64 1.56 -16.49 30.88
C PRO A 64 1.51 -17.95 31.37
N PRO A 65 0.81 -18.21 32.48
CA PRO A 65 0.60 -19.57 32.96
C PRO A 65 0.09 -20.50 31.85
N PRO A 66 0.42 -21.80 31.88
CA PRO A 66 0.00 -22.75 30.85
C PRO A 66 -1.50 -23.02 30.93
N TYR A 67 -2.29 -22.15 30.30
CA TYR A 67 -3.74 -22.33 30.24
C TYR A 67 -4.12 -23.49 29.31
N PRO A 68 -5.20 -24.24 29.60
CA PRO A 68 -5.64 -25.37 28.76
C PRO A 68 -5.97 -25.01 27.30
N TYR A 69 -6.22 -23.73 27.03
CA TYR A 69 -6.50 -23.20 25.70
C TYR A 69 -5.26 -22.68 24.95
N MET A 70 -4.10 -22.69 25.60
CA MET A 70 -2.83 -22.22 25.04
C MET A 70 -1.96 -23.42 24.62
N HIS A 71 -1.20 -23.27 23.54
CA HIS A 71 -0.34 -24.34 22.98
C HIS A 71 -1.11 -25.64 22.66
N ILE A 72 -2.39 -25.56 22.29
CA ILE A 72 -3.17 -26.73 21.85
C ILE A 72 -2.56 -27.28 20.55
N ARG A 73 -2.34 -28.60 20.53
CA ARG A 73 -1.93 -29.36 19.34
C ARG A 73 -2.89 -30.55 19.14
N ASN A 74 -3.77 -30.44 18.15
CA ASN A 74 -4.63 -31.56 17.75
C ASN A 74 -3.89 -32.58 16.87
N LYS A 75 -2.87 -32.12 16.13
CA LYS A 75 -2.03 -32.92 15.23
C LYS A 75 -0.65 -32.28 15.14
N ASP A 76 0.40 -33.10 15.06
CA ASP A 76 1.78 -32.61 15.03
C ASP A 76 2.12 -31.89 13.73
N PHE A 77 2.89 -30.82 13.83
CA PHE A 77 3.37 -30.15 12.63
C PHE A 77 4.38 -31.02 11.87
N PRO A 78 4.41 -30.93 10.53
CA PRO A 78 5.31 -31.75 9.72
C PRO A 78 6.81 -31.39 9.89
N TRP A 79 7.14 -30.26 10.52
CA TRP A 79 8.53 -29.79 10.72
C TRP A 79 9.03 -29.90 12.18
N GLY A 80 8.17 -30.26 13.14
CA GLY A 80 8.57 -30.41 14.54
C GLY A 80 7.55 -29.91 15.57
N PRO A 81 7.91 -29.89 16.86
CA PRO A 81 7.01 -29.53 17.96
C PRO A 81 6.70 -28.02 18.05
N ASP A 82 7.64 -27.19 17.61
CA ASP A 82 7.56 -25.73 17.72
C ASP A 82 6.78 -25.11 16.55
N GLY A 83 6.19 -23.94 16.78
CA GLY A 83 5.54 -23.16 15.73
C GLY A 83 6.50 -22.75 14.60
N LEU A 84 5.97 -22.57 13.40
CA LEU A 84 6.77 -22.28 12.19
C LEU A 84 7.71 -21.05 12.34
N PHE A 85 7.28 -20.04 13.11
CA PHE A 85 8.03 -18.81 13.36
C PHE A 85 8.36 -18.62 14.84
N GLU A 86 8.45 -19.73 15.60
CA GLU A 86 8.74 -19.66 17.02
C GLU A 86 10.23 -19.42 17.27
N ARG A 87 10.54 -18.37 18.04
CA ARG A 87 11.91 -18.07 18.46
C ARG A 87 12.19 -18.77 19.78
N LYS A 88 13.14 -19.69 19.79
CA LYS A 88 13.61 -20.33 21.02
C LYS A 88 14.18 -19.28 21.97
N LYS A 89 13.61 -19.18 23.17
CA LYS A 89 14.15 -18.35 24.23
C LYS A 89 15.37 -19.06 24.81
N ASN A 90 16.56 -18.52 24.60
CA ASN A 90 17.74 -18.96 25.35
C ASN A 90 17.56 -18.44 26.78
N HIS A 91 17.01 -19.27 27.67
CA HIS A 91 17.09 -19.01 29.10
C HIS A 91 18.58 -19.23 29.45
N SER A 92 19.37 -18.15 29.48
CA SER A 92 20.69 -18.24 30.11
C SER A 92 20.43 -18.64 31.56
N ASN A 93 20.91 -19.81 31.93
CA ASN A 93 20.84 -20.35 33.28
C ASN A 93 21.60 -19.41 34.22
N GLY A 94 20.92 -18.39 34.73
CA GLY A 94 21.42 -17.46 35.75
C GLY A 94 21.08 -18.01 37.12
N HIS A 95 21.79 -19.07 37.52
CA HIS A 95 22.02 -19.34 38.93
C HIS A 95 22.90 -18.20 39.47
N HIS A 96 22.36 -17.38 40.37
CA HIS A 96 23.06 -16.79 41.52
C HIS A 96 22.02 -16.36 42.55
#